data_AF-A0A5C4S0R7-F1
#
_entry.id   AF-A0A5C4S0R7-F1
#
_cell.length_a   1.000
_cell.length_b   1.000
_cell.length_c   1.000
_cell.angle_alpha   90.00
_cell.angle_beta   90.00
_cell.angle_gamma   90.00
#
_symmetry.space_group_name_H-M   'P 1'
#
loop_
_entity.id
_entity.type
_entity.pdbx_description
1 polymer ?
#
loop_
_entity_poly.entity_id
_entity_poly.type
_entity_poly.pdbx_seq_one_letter_code
_entity_poly.pdbx_strand_id
1 'polypeptide(L)'
;MKIFTYWFIAIVIGLLFFRKETFSFNTDFDLRRKILLGASLLIVACNAYVYSNSTFDGGRPLDIASVLVFTVGNGIAETFMFYFFFVMGEKLAGMITKNAWVLFFAGLLLFMIYSGFIHGLFWLDLLPEHVNQASPLKPLFMPTQILIATSWALSFFWYRDLPSVFVLHGLVDLTMAMNVKFSLFM
;
A
#
# COMPACT_ATOMS: atom_id res chain seq x y z
N MET A 1 8.75 -10.37 -15.73
CA MET A 1 9.87 -9.42 -15.93
C MET A 1 9.48 -7.95 -15.70
N LYS A 2 8.39 -7.44 -16.28
CA LYS A 2 7.98 -6.02 -16.13
C LYS A 2 7.86 -5.55 -14.68
N ILE A 3 7.25 -6.36 -13.80
CA ILE A 3 7.07 -6.03 -12.38
C ILE A 3 8.40 -5.90 -11.62
N PHE A 4 9.38 -6.76 -11.90
CA PHE A 4 10.70 -6.68 -11.26
C PHE A 4 11.49 -5.45 -11.71
N THR A 5 11.37 -5.05 -12.99
CA THR A 5 11.95 -3.79 -13.47
C THR A 5 11.30 -2.60 -12.77
N TYR A 6 9.97 -2.62 -12.62
CA TYR A 6 9.24 -1.61 -11.86
C TYR A 6 9.73 -1.54 -10.41
N TRP A 7 9.81 -2.67 -9.71
CA TRP A 7 10.29 -2.72 -8.33
C TRP A 7 11.72 -2.22 -8.18
N PHE A 8 12.61 -2.56 -9.12
CA PHE A 8 13.97 -2.03 -9.12
C PHE A 8 13.98 -0.50 -9.21
N ILE A 9 13.23 0.08 -10.16
CA ILE A 9 13.11 1.54 -10.32
C ILE A 9 12.52 2.16 -9.06
N ALA A 10 11.48 1.55 -8.50
CA ALA A 10 10.81 2.01 -7.29
C ALA A 10 11.74 2.03 -6.08
N ILE A 11 12.56 0.99 -5.90
CA ILE A 11 13.56 0.93 -4.83
C ILE A 11 14.63 2.00 -5.03
N VAL A 12 15.12 2.20 -6.26
CA VAL A 12 16.12 3.25 -6.55
C VAL A 12 15.55 4.64 -6.22
N ILE A 13 14.34 4.96 -6.68
CA ILE A 13 13.67 6.22 -6.36
C ILE A 13 13.46 6.34 -4.84
N GLY A 14 12.97 5.28 -4.22
CA GLY A 14 12.74 5.21 -2.78
C GLY A 14 13.98 5.54 -1.96
N LEU A 15 15.10 4.88 -2.27
CA LEU A 15 16.37 5.09 -1.57
C LEU A 15 17.00 6.45 -1.89
N LEU A 16 16.75 7.06 -3.04
CA LEU A 16 17.24 8.40 -3.35
C LEU A 16 16.47 9.49 -2.59
N PHE A 17 15.14 9.36 -2.49
CA PHE A 17 14.28 10.40 -1.92
C PHE A 17 13.94 10.20 -0.43
N PHE A 18 13.95 8.95 0.05
CA PHE A 18 13.47 8.58 1.38
C PHE A 18 14.50 7.78 2.18
N ARG A 19 15.80 7.89 1.86
CA ARG A 19 16.87 7.17 2.56
C ARG A 19 16.78 7.32 4.07
N LYS A 20 16.58 8.55 4.53
CA LYS A 20 16.53 8.86 5.96
C LYS A 20 15.36 8.14 6.59
N GLU A 21 14.16 8.36 6.07
CA GLU A 21 12.91 7.76 6.53
C GLU A 21 12.92 6.23 6.47
N THR A 22 13.63 5.65 5.52
CA THR A 22 13.78 4.19 5.37
C THR A 22 14.59 3.58 6.51
N PHE A 23 15.71 4.22 6.88
CA PHE A 23 16.67 3.66 7.84
C PHE A 23 16.61 4.28 9.23
N SER A 24 15.81 5.34 9.42
CA SER A 24 15.55 5.94 10.71
C SER A 24 14.18 5.54 11.21
N PHE A 25 14.13 4.90 12.37
CA PHE A 25 12.87 4.66 13.06
C PHE A 25 12.60 5.80 14.04
N ASN A 26 11.47 6.47 13.88
CA ASN A 26 11.03 7.43 14.88
C ASN A 26 10.67 6.64 16.16
N THR A 27 11.36 6.90 17.27
CA THR A 27 11.13 6.22 18.56
C THR A 27 10.16 6.98 19.46
N ASP A 28 9.67 8.14 19.05
CA ASP A 28 8.68 8.90 19.81
C ASP A 28 7.26 8.39 19.51
N PHE A 29 6.63 7.81 20.53
CA PHE A 29 5.29 7.25 20.47
C PHE A 29 4.34 8.04 21.35
N ASP A 30 4.02 9.26 20.91
CA ASP A 30 2.92 10.02 21.46
C ASP A 30 1.58 9.26 21.34
N LEU A 31 0.57 9.70 22.09
CA LEU A 31 -0.74 9.06 22.10
C LEU A 31 -1.38 9.03 20.71
N ARG A 32 -1.21 10.10 19.92
CA ARG A 32 -1.79 10.22 18.57
C ARG A 32 -1.19 9.18 17.63
N ARG A 33 0.12 8.94 17.68
CA ARG A 33 0.81 7.93 16.88
C ARG A 33 0.37 6.52 17.29
N LYS A 34 0.28 6.23 18.59
CA LYS A 34 -0.21 4.94 19.10
C LYS A 34 -1.62 4.63 18.60
N ILE A 35 -2.53 5.62 18.68
CA ILE A 35 -3.89 5.50 18.17
C ILE A 35 -3.89 5.28 16.66
N LEU A 36 -3.10 6.06 15.91
CA LEU A 36 -3.02 5.93 14.46
C LEU A 36 -2.52 4.54 14.03
N LEU A 37 -1.47 4.01 14.64
CA LEU A 37 -0.95 2.67 14.33
C LEU A 37 -1.93 1.57 14.73
N GLY A 38 -2.56 1.68 15.90
CA GLY A 38 -3.60 0.73 16.33
C GLY A 38 -4.81 0.74 15.39
N ALA A 39 -5.27 1.92 14.98
CA ALA A 39 -6.34 2.05 14.00
C ALA A 39 -5.93 1.52 12.61
N SER A 40 -4.69 1.76 12.19
CA SER A 40 -4.15 1.24 10.92
C SER A 40 -4.13 -0.29 10.92
N LEU A 41 -3.71 -0.91 12.03
CA LEU A 41 -3.73 -2.37 12.18
C LEU A 41 -5.17 -2.92 12.15
N LEU A 42 -6.11 -2.24 12.80
CA LEU A 42 -7.52 -2.61 12.74
C LEU A 42 -8.08 -2.51 11.32
N ILE A 43 -7.72 -1.46 10.57
CA ILE A 43 -8.09 -1.30 9.16
C ILE A 43 -7.52 -2.45 8.32
N VAL A 44 -6.26 -2.84 8.54
CA VAL A 44 -5.65 -4.00 7.85
C VAL A 44 -6.37 -5.30 8.21
N ALA A 45 -6.77 -5.50 9.47
CA ALA A 45 -7.56 -6.66 9.87
C ALA A 45 -8.95 -6.67 9.22
N CYS A 46 -9.63 -5.52 9.16
CA CYS A 46 -10.89 -5.37 8.43
C CYS A 46 -10.71 -5.67 6.93
N ASN A 47 -9.62 -5.20 6.32
CA ASN A 47 -9.27 -5.55 4.95
C ASN A 47 -9.08 -7.05 4.78
N ALA A 48 -8.33 -7.70 5.67
CA ALA A 48 -8.12 -9.14 5.62
C ALA A 48 -9.44 -9.90 5.67
N TYR A 49 -10.34 -9.50 6.57
CA TYR A 49 -11.67 -10.09 6.66
C TYR A 49 -12.50 -9.87 5.39
N VAL A 50 -12.62 -8.63 4.92
CA VAL A 50 -13.40 -8.28 3.71
C VAL A 50 -12.84 -9.00 2.49
N TYR A 51 -11.51 -8.94 2.29
CA TYR A 51 -10.84 -9.54 1.14
C TYR A 51 -11.00 -11.06 1.12
N SER A 52 -10.78 -11.73 2.26
CA SER A 52 -10.88 -13.20 2.33
C SER A 52 -12.30 -13.72 2.11
N ASN A 53 -13.33 -12.91 2.41
CA ASN A 53 -14.74 -13.28 2.20
C ASN A 53 -15.31 -12.80 0.85
N SER A 54 -14.50 -12.11 0.04
CA SER A 54 -14.89 -11.58 -1.27
C SER A 54 -13.95 -12.03 -2.37
N THR A 55 -13.02 -12.94 -2.09
CA THR A 55 -12.12 -13.51 -3.07
C THR A 55 -12.09 -15.03 -3.02
N PHE A 56 -11.53 -15.64 -4.07
CA PHE A 56 -11.36 -17.08 -4.18
C PHE A 56 -10.03 -17.43 -4.86
N ASP A 57 -9.50 -18.60 -4.51
CA ASP A 57 -8.22 -19.10 -5.02
C ASP A 57 -8.34 -19.90 -6.33
N GLY A 58 -9.57 -20.19 -6.78
CA GLY A 58 -9.83 -20.96 -8.00
C GLY A 58 -9.21 -22.36 -8.00
N GLY A 59 -8.93 -22.94 -6.82
CA GLY A 59 -8.26 -24.23 -6.68
C GLY A 59 -6.75 -24.20 -6.92
N ARG A 60 -6.13 -23.01 -7.04
CA ARG A 60 -4.69 -22.87 -7.28
C ARG A 60 -3.87 -23.32 -6.05
N PRO A 61 -2.72 -23.97 -6.23
CA PRO A 61 -1.80 -24.26 -5.14
C PRO A 61 -1.14 -22.98 -4.62
N LEU A 62 -0.79 -22.95 -3.34
CA LEU A 62 -0.06 -21.83 -2.76
C LEU A 62 1.41 -21.88 -3.20
N ASP A 63 1.87 -20.85 -3.90
CA ASP A 63 3.30 -20.66 -4.19
C ASP A 63 3.97 -19.85 -3.07
N ILE A 64 4.68 -20.55 -2.20
CA ILE A 64 5.37 -19.96 -1.03
C ILE A 64 6.42 -18.94 -1.47
N ALA A 65 7.12 -19.16 -2.59
CA ALA A 65 8.12 -18.22 -3.06
C ALA A 65 7.46 -16.90 -3.49
N SER A 66 6.34 -17.00 -4.21
CA SER A 66 5.54 -15.84 -4.60
C SER A 66 5.01 -15.09 -3.39
N VAL A 67 4.49 -15.79 -2.37
CA VAL A 67 4.03 -15.16 -1.11
C VAL A 67 5.14 -14.35 -0.46
N LEU A 68 6.32 -14.95 -0.23
CA LEU A 68 7.42 -14.28 0.47
C LEU A 68 7.95 -13.08 -0.29
N VAL A 69 8.19 -13.25 -1.60
CA VAL A 69 8.76 -12.18 -2.44
C VAL A 69 7.75 -11.07 -2.67
N PHE A 70 6.48 -11.39 -2.86
CA PHE A 70 5.44 -10.40 -3.06
C PHE A 70 5.19 -9.59 -1.77
N THR A 71 4.95 -10.25 -0.64
CA THR A 71 4.68 -9.59 0.65
C THR A 71 5.75 -8.56 1.03
N VAL A 72 7.02 -8.88 0.81
CA VAL A 72 8.13 -7.97 1.18
C VAL A 72 8.49 -7.03 0.04
N GLY A 73 8.72 -7.59 -1.14
CA GLY A 73 9.20 -6.84 -2.31
C GLY A 73 8.18 -5.82 -2.79
N ASN A 74 6.93 -6.25 -2.96
CA ASN A 74 5.86 -5.35 -3.39
C ASN A 74 5.56 -4.29 -2.33
N GLY A 75 5.37 -4.73 -1.08
CA GLY A 75 5.09 -3.86 0.05
C GLY A 75 6.13 -2.74 0.22
N ILE A 76 7.41 -3.00 -0.04
CA ILE A 76 8.45 -1.95 -0.03
C ILE A 76 8.40 -1.10 -1.31
N ALA A 77 8.43 -1.74 -2.48
CA ALA A 77 8.55 -1.04 -3.76
C ALA A 77 7.37 -0.10 -4.02
N GLU A 78 6.14 -0.59 -3.86
CA GLU A 78 4.96 0.24 -4.10
C GLU A 78 4.84 1.37 -3.08
N THR A 79 5.13 1.09 -1.80
CA THR A 79 5.12 2.13 -0.76
C THR A 79 6.07 3.28 -1.09
N PHE A 80 7.26 2.99 -1.63
CA PHE A 80 8.17 4.06 -2.07
C PHE A 80 7.57 4.94 -3.15
N MET A 81 6.98 4.34 -4.18
CA MET A 81 6.37 5.11 -5.26
C MET A 81 5.15 5.87 -4.80
N PHE A 82 4.30 5.25 -3.98
CA PHE A 82 3.16 5.88 -3.36
C PHE A 82 3.55 7.15 -2.60
N TYR A 83 4.61 7.11 -1.80
CA TYR A 83 5.09 8.30 -1.10
C TYR A 83 5.84 9.29 -1.98
N PHE A 84 6.50 8.82 -3.04
CA PHE A 84 7.07 9.72 -4.05
C PHE A 84 5.98 10.60 -4.67
N PHE A 85 4.88 9.99 -5.11
CA PHE A 85 3.73 10.71 -5.66
C PHE A 85 3.01 11.54 -4.59
N PHE A 86 2.90 11.05 -3.36
CA PHE A 86 2.36 11.84 -2.24
C PHE A 86 3.16 13.14 -2.03
N VAL A 87 4.49 13.05 -1.92
CA VAL A 87 5.35 14.22 -1.71
C VAL A 87 5.34 15.15 -2.91
N MET A 88 5.20 14.62 -4.12
CA MET A 88 5.00 15.46 -5.30
C MET A 88 3.70 16.27 -5.20
N GLY A 89 2.60 15.66 -4.78
CA GLY A 89 1.34 16.37 -4.53
C GLY A 89 1.46 17.43 -3.43
N GLU A 90 2.13 17.09 -2.33
CA GLU A 90 2.44 18.01 -1.23
C GLU A 90 3.23 19.23 -1.74
N LYS A 91 4.29 19.00 -2.53
CA LYS A 91 5.14 20.06 -3.09
C LYS A 91 4.38 20.95 -4.07
N LEU A 92 3.55 20.37 -4.94
CA LEU A 92 2.77 21.13 -5.91
C LEU A 92 1.77 22.07 -5.22
N ALA A 93 1.03 21.56 -4.24
CA ALA A 93 0.14 22.41 -3.42
C ALA A 93 0.93 23.44 -2.58
N GLY A 94 2.12 23.07 -2.11
CA GLY A 94 3.03 23.91 -1.33
C GLY A 94 3.55 25.16 -2.05
N MET A 95 3.42 25.22 -3.38
CA MET A 95 3.70 26.41 -4.19
C MET A 95 2.64 27.51 -4.01
N ILE A 96 1.43 27.15 -3.57
CA ILE A 96 0.26 28.05 -3.53
C ILE A 96 -0.23 28.26 -2.09
N THR A 97 -0.08 27.26 -1.22
CA THR A 97 -0.59 27.32 0.16
C THR A 97 0.37 26.69 1.17
N LYS A 98 0.20 27.03 2.45
CA LYS A 98 0.84 26.38 3.60
C LYS A 98 -0.15 25.66 4.52
N ASN A 99 -1.44 25.62 4.14
CA ASN A 99 -2.45 24.92 4.92
C ASN A 99 -2.18 23.40 4.92
N ALA A 100 -1.91 22.83 6.09
CA ALA A 100 -1.49 21.44 6.23
C ALA A 100 -2.50 20.44 5.65
N TRP A 101 -3.80 20.70 5.76
CA TRP A 101 -4.83 19.81 5.23
C TRP A 101 -4.88 19.84 3.71
N VAL A 102 -4.73 21.02 3.09
CA VAL A 102 -4.64 21.12 1.63
C VAL A 102 -3.41 20.37 1.10
N LEU A 103 -2.26 20.50 1.78
CA LEU A 103 -1.05 19.75 1.44
C LEU A 103 -1.27 18.24 1.55
N PHE A 104 -1.87 17.79 2.65
CA PHE A 104 -2.19 16.38 2.88
C PHE A 104 -3.12 15.82 1.81
N PHE A 105 -4.25 16.48 1.54
CA PHE A 105 -5.22 15.99 0.56
C PHE A 105 -4.70 16.04 -0.87
N ALA A 106 -3.87 17.03 -1.23
CA ALA A 106 -3.20 17.05 -2.53
C ALA A 106 -2.22 15.87 -2.69
N GLY A 107 -1.43 15.58 -1.66
CA GLY A 107 -0.56 14.40 -1.62
C GLY A 107 -1.37 13.10 -1.70
N LEU A 108 -2.42 12.96 -0.89
CA LEU A 108 -3.27 11.78 -0.88
C LEU A 108 -3.96 11.56 -2.23
N LEU A 109 -4.41 12.61 -2.90
CA LEU A 109 -5.00 12.50 -4.23
C LEU A 109 -4.00 11.94 -5.24
N LEU A 110 -2.76 12.45 -5.25
CA LEU A 110 -1.74 12.01 -6.21
C LEU A 110 -1.23 10.60 -5.91
N PHE A 111 -1.14 10.23 -4.63
CA PHE A 111 -0.97 8.84 -4.17
C PHE A 111 -2.06 7.94 -4.78
N MET A 112 -3.33 8.32 -4.63
CA MET A 112 -4.46 7.47 -5.05
C MET A 112 -4.54 7.32 -6.56
N ILE A 113 -4.28 8.41 -7.31
CA ILE A 113 -4.19 8.38 -8.78
C ILE A 113 -3.11 7.40 -9.22
N TYR A 114 -1.92 7.48 -8.63
CA TYR A 114 -0.83 6.59 -8.98
C TYR A 114 -1.11 5.13 -8.57
N SER A 115 -1.70 4.92 -7.40
CA SER A 115 -2.12 3.59 -6.92
C SER A 115 -3.09 2.94 -7.91
N GLY A 116 -4.13 3.65 -8.35
CA GLY A 116 -5.06 3.14 -9.37
C GLY A 116 -4.37 2.87 -10.71
N PHE A 117 -3.42 3.73 -11.11
CA PHE A 117 -2.67 3.58 -12.36
C PHE A 117 -1.83 2.29 -12.39
N ILE A 118 -1.07 1.98 -11.33
CA ILE A 118 -0.24 0.76 -11.32
C ILE A 118 -1.08 -0.53 -11.25
N HIS A 119 -2.27 -0.47 -10.62
CA HIS A 119 -3.20 -1.60 -10.64
C HIS A 119 -3.71 -1.89 -12.04
N GLY A 120 -4.08 -0.85 -12.79
CA GLY A 120 -4.46 -0.99 -14.19
C GLY A 120 -3.32 -1.48 -15.09
N LEU A 121 -2.08 -1.09 -14.79
CA LEU A 121 -0.92 -1.37 -15.65
C LEU A 121 -0.28 -2.74 -15.41
N PHE A 122 -0.28 -3.23 -14.17
CA PHE A 122 0.44 -4.45 -13.79
C PHE A 122 -0.46 -5.51 -13.16
N TRP A 123 -1.30 -5.13 -12.20
CA TRP A 123 -2.02 -6.11 -11.39
C TRP A 123 -3.19 -6.77 -12.11
N LEU A 124 -3.90 -6.06 -12.98
CA LEU A 124 -5.00 -6.66 -13.74
C LEU A 124 -4.54 -7.77 -14.69
N ASP A 125 -3.32 -7.68 -15.23
CA ASP A 125 -2.77 -8.69 -16.13
C ASP A 125 -2.12 -9.86 -15.37
N LEU A 126 -1.53 -9.59 -14.19
CA LEU A 126 -0.81 -10.60 -13.41
C LEU A 126 -1.74 -11.43 -12.52
N LEU A 127 -2.75 -10.80 -11.92
CA LEU A 127 -3.64 -11.48 -10.99
C LEU A 127 -4.70 -12.27 -11.76
N PRO A 128 -4.85 -13.58 -11.50
CA PRO A 128 -5.93 -14.36 -12.10
C PRO A 128 -7.28 -13.84 -11.60
N GLU A 129 -8.38 -14.20 -12.26
CA GLU A 129 -9.70 -13.88 -11.74
C GLU A 129 -9.86 -14.48 -10.33
N HIS A 130 -10.23 -13.61 -9.39
CA HIS A 130 -10.25 -13.94 -7.97
C HIS A 130 -11.35 -13.20 -7.19
N VAL A 131 -12.09 -12.28 -7.81
CA VAL A 131 -13.12 -11.50 -7.10
C VAL A 131 -14.46 -12.22 -7.17
N ASN A 132 -15.00 -12.60 -6.01
CA ASN A 132 -16.33 -13.15 -5.90
C ASN A 132 -17.39 -12.05 -6.08
N GLN A 133 -17.97 -11.99 -7.28
CA GLN A 133 -18.95 -10.97 -7.65
C GLN A 133 -20.24 -11.04 -6.82
N ALA A 134 -20.56 -12.19 -6.23
CA ALA A 134 -21.74 -12.40 -5.40
C ALA A 134 -21.53 -12.07 -3.91
N SER A 135 -20.30 -11.73 -3.50
CA SER A 135 -20.01 -11.46 -2.08
C SER A 135 -20.70 -10.17 -1.61
N PRO A 136 -21.44 -10.20 -0.48
CA PRO A 136 -22.07 -9.00 0.07
C PRO A 136 -21.05 -7.99 0.64
N LEU A 137 -19.81 -8.42 0.87
CA LEU A 137 -18.73 -7.57 1.37
C LEU A 137 -17.91 -6.91 0.26
N LYS A 138 -18.10 -7.31 -1.00
CA LYS A 138 -17.41 -6.71 -2.15
C LYS A 138 -17.53 -5.17 -2.21
N PRO A 139 -18.69 -4.54 -1.92
CA PRO A 139 -18.80 -3.08 -1.92
C PRO A 139 -17.87 -2.37 -0.92
N LEU A 140 -17.34 -3.09 0.07
CA LEU A 140 -16.42 -2.55 1.06
C LEU A 140 -14.96 -2.50 0.57
N PHE A 141 -14.63 -3.08 -0.58
CA PHE A 141 -13.26 -3.08 -1.13
C PHE A 141 -12.68 -1.67 -1.22
N MET A 142 -13.30 -0.79 -2.01
CA MET A 142 -12.77 0.56 -2.19
C MET A 142 -12.80 1.40 -0.90
N PRO A 143 -13.87 1.40 -0.10
CA PRO A 143 -13.85 2.06 1.21
C PRO A 143 -12.66 1.61 2.07
N THR A 144 -12.39 0.32 2.14
CA THR A 144 -11.25 -0.19 2.93
C THR A 144 -9.91 0.21 2.31
N GLN A 145 -9.75 0.18 0.98
CA GLN A 145 -8.52 0.66 0.33
C GLN A 145 -8.28 2.16 0.59
N ILE A 146 -9.33 2.99 0.58
CA ILE A 146 -9.22 4.42 0.90
C ILE A 146 -8.80 4.62 2.37
N LEU A 147 -9.36 3.84 3.30
CA LEU A 147 -8.96 3.89 4.72
C LEU A 147 -7.50 3.49 4.91
N ILE A 148 -7.06 2.43 4.24
CA ILE A 148 -5.65 1.99 4.22
C ILE A 148 -4.76 3.13 3.73
N ALA A 149 -4.99 3.62 2.51
CA ALA A 149 -4.19 4.68 1.89
C ALA A 149 -4.15 5.95 2.75
N THR A 150 -5.29 6.35 3.33
CA THR A 150 -5.38 7.52 4.22
C THR A 150 -4.58 7.30 5.50
N SER A 151 -4.68 6.13 6.13
CA SER A 151 -3.97 5.82 7.38
C SER A 151 -2.44 5.80 7.18
N TRP A 152 -1.98 5.27 6.05
CA TRP A 152 -0.58 5.26 5.66
C TRP A 152 -0.09 6.67 5.34
N ALA A 153 -0.85 7.42 4.54
CA ALA A 153 -0.55 8.81 4.22
C ALA A 153 -0.42 9.65 5.49
N LEU A 154 -1.29 9.48 6.49
CA LEU A 154 -1.21 10.19 7.77
C LEU A 154 0.03 9.79 8.57
N SER A 155 0.36 8.50 8.62
CA SER A 155 1.56 8.00 9.31
C SER A 155 2.82 8.66 8.76
N PHE A 156 2.92 8.77 7.44
CA PHE A 156 4.05 9.42 6.79
C PHE A 156 4.00 10.95 6.91
N PHE A 157 2.84 11.58 6.70
CA PHE A 157 2.72 13.03 6.72
C PHE A 157 3.05 13.64 8.09
N TRP A 158 2.59 13.02 9.18
CA TRP A 158 2.83 13.53 10.52
C TRP A 158 4.14 13.06 11.15
N TYR A 159 4.58 11.83 10.85
CA TYR A 159 5.71 11.22 11.57
C TYR A 159 6.86 10.80 10.67
N ARG A 160 6.70 10.91 9.35
CA ARG A 160 7.63 10.34 8.35
C ARG A 160 7.90 8.85 8.60
N ASP A 161 6.89 8.14 9.13
CA ASP A 161 7.00 6.75 9.55
C ASP A 161 6.78 5.80 8.37
N LEU A 162 7.86 5.62 7.61
CA LEU A 162 7.91 4.72 6.48
C LEU A 162 8.03 3.23 6.88
N PRO A 163 8.85 2.84 7.90
CA PRO A 163 9.01 1.44 8.27
C PRO A 163 7.71 0.77 8.74
N SER A 164 6.90 1.47 9.54
CA SER A 164 5.60 0.93 9.96
C SER A 164 4.68 0.69 8.76
N VAL A 165 4.74 1.55 7.75
CA VAL A 165 3.91 1.42 6.55
C VAL A 165 4.36 0.26 5.67
N PHE A 166 5.68 0.01 5.54
CA PHE A 166 6.16 -1.20 4.84
C PHE A 166 5.59 -2.47 5.47
N VAL A 167 5.55 -2.55 6.80
CA VAL A 167 4.98 -3.70 7.51
C VAL A 167 3.47 -3.79 7.27
N LEU A 168 2.74 -2.68 7.42
CA LEU A 168 1.28 -2.65 7.21
C LEU A 168 0.90 -3.01 5.77
N HIS A 169 1.65 -2.52 4.78
CA HIS A 169 1.46 -2.84 3.38
C HIS A 169 1.76 -4.32 3.12
N GLY A 170 2.89 -4.82 3.63
CA GLY A 170 3.22 -6.24 3.52
C GLY A 170 2.11 -7.15 4.06
N LEU A 171 1.41 -6.76 5.14
CA LEU A 171 0.27 -7.53 5.65
C LEU A 171 -0.95 -7.54 4.70
N VAL A 172 -1.20 -6.43 4.00
CA VAL A 172 -2.22 -6.36 2.94
C VAL A 172 -1.84 -7.29 1.78
N ASP A 173 -0.58 -7.25 1.36
CA ASP A 173 -0.06 -8.08 0.27
C ASP A 173 -0.05 -9.57 0.64
N LEU A 174 0.31 -9.90 1.89
CA LEU A 174 0.23 -11.25 2.42
C LEU A 174 -1.21 -11.76 2.39
N THR A 175 -2.17 -10.95 2.83
CA THR A 175 -3.59 -11.29 2.76
C THR A 175 -3.97 -11.62 1.32
N MET A 176 -3.59 -10.78 0.36
CA MET A 176 -3.90 -11.01 -1.05
C MET A 176 -3.26 -12.31 -1.55
N ALA A 177 -1.97 -12.50 -1.34
CA ALA A 177 -1.25 -13.69 -1.83
C ALA A 177 -1.81 -15.00 -1.25
N MET A 178 -2.18 -15.00 0.03
CA MET A 178 -2.76 -16.17 0.70
C MET A 178 -4.16 -16.53 0.20
N ASN A 179 -4.95 -15.54 -0.23
CA ASN A 179 -6.31 -15.73 -0.70
C ASN A 179 -6.39 -16.00 -2.21
N VAL A 180 -5.62 -15.28 -3.02
CA VAL A 180 -5.63 -15.42 -4.48
C VAL A 180 -4.80 -16.62 -4.93
N LYS A 181 -3.73 -16.93 -4.19
CA LYS A 181 -2.74 -17.98 -4.51
C LYS A 181 -2.21 -17.84 -5.94
N PHE A 182 -1.85 -16.61 -6.31
CA PHE A 182 -1.23 -16.33 -7.60
C PHE A 182 0.24 -16.78 -7.62
N SER A 183 0.82 -16.89 -8.80
CA SER A 183 2.25 -17.12 -9.00
C SER A 183 2.88 -15.91 -9.68
N LEU A 184 3.93 -15.37 -9.07
CA LEU A 184 4.71 -14.23 -9.55
C LEU A 184 5.71 -14.65 -10.64
N PHE A 185 6.09 -15.94 -10.67
CA PHE A 185 7.19 -16.46 -11.49
C PHE A 185 6.75 -17.29 -12.69
N MET A 186 5.45 -17.57 -12.83
CA MET A 186 4.88 -18.32 -13.94
C MET A 186 4.30 -17.41 -15.02
#